data_AF-A0A929YC37-F1
#
_entry.id   AF-A0A929YC37-F1
#
_cell.length_a   1.000
_cell.length_b   1.000
_cell.length_c   1.000
_cell.angle_alpha   90.00
_cell.angle_beta   90.00
_cell.angle_gamma   90.00
#
_symmetry.space_group_name_H-M   'P 1'
#
loop_
_entity.id
_entity.type
_entity.pdbx_description
1 polymer ?
#
loop_
_entity_poly.entity_id
_entity_poly.type
_entity_poly.pdbx_seq_one_letter_code
_entity_poly.pdbx_strand_id
1 'polypeptide(L)' 'TVTAGDPTFAGPLTGVQLGLTCYHCCEPEVKAEFDPQVYEDQVGMMEMVLDVEDIQKEMQPIREQYCKYLGK' A
#
# COMPACT_ATOMS: atom_id res chain seq x y z
N THR A 1 0.66 -12.35 0.80
CA THR A 1 1.80 -12.81 -0.03
C THR A 1 2.86 -11.74 -0.27
N VAL A 2 2.46 -10.50 -0.56
CA VAL A 2 3.37 -9.40 -0.97
C VAL A 2 4.20 -8.79 0.17
N THR A 3 3.65 -8.61 1.36
CA THR A 3 4.36 -8.08 2.55
C THR A 3 4.68 -9.21 3.55
N ALA A 4 3.69 -9.67 4.31
CA ALA A 4 3.84 -10.67 5.36
C ALA A 4 3.60 -12.13 4.91
N GLY A 5 3.42 -12.40 3.61
CA GLY A 5 3.05 -13.74 3.13
C GLY A 5 1.54 -13.98 3.15
N ASP A 6 1.07 -15.13 2.65
CA ASP A 6 -0.35 -15.50 2.67
C ASP A 6 -0.68 -16.25 3.98
N PRO A 7 -1.58 -15.73 4.84
CA PRO A 7 -1.96 -16.40 6.10
C PRO A 7 -2.79 -17.67 5.88
N THR A 8 -3.35 -17.86 4.68
CA THR A 8 -4.16 -19.04 4.34
C THR A 8 -3.34 -20.24 3.88
N PHE A 9 -2.03 -20.07 3.70
CA PHE A 9 -1.09 -21.11 3.24
C PHE A 9 -1.55 -21.87 1.98
N ALA A 10 -2.29 -21.21 1.09
CA ALA A 10 -2.81 -21.83 -0.12
C ALA A 10 -2.24 -21.16 -1.39
N GLY A 11 -1.76 -21.97 -2.33
CA GLY A 11 -1.30 -21.52 -3.65
C GLY A 11 0.24 -21.47 -3.82
N PRO A 12 0.71 -21.15 -5.03
CA PRO A 12 2.12 -21.30 -5.44
C PRO A 12 3.13 -20.39 -4.72
N LEU A 13 2.64 -19.43 -3.92
CA LEU A 13 3.46 -18.49 -3.14
C LEU A 13 3.30 -18.67 -1.62
N THR A 14 2.79 -19.83 -1.20
CA THR A 14 2.67 -20.22 0.21
C THR A 14 4.02 -20.12 0.93
N GLY A 15 4.08 -19.37 2.03
CA GLY A 15 5.31 -19.19 2.83
C GLY A 15 6.37 -18.26 2.21
N VAL A 16 6.16 -17.72 1.01
CA VAL A 16 7.10 -16.79 0.36
C VAL A 16 6.70 -15.35 0.67
N GLN A 17 7.49 -14.69 1.52
CA GLN A 17 7.36 -13.27 1.84
C GLN A 17 8.26 -12.44 0.90
N LEU A 18 7.66 -11.87 -0.15
CA LEU A 18 8.39 -11.03 -1.10
C LEU A 18 8.92 -9.75 -0.44
N GLY A 19 8.24 -9.26 0.61
CA GLY A 19 8.66 -8.08 1.36
C GLY A 19 8.66 -6.81 0.50
N LEU A 20 7.79 -6.76 -0.51
CA LEU A 20 7.63 -5.60 -1.38
C LEU A 20 7.02 -4.45 -0.61
N THR A 21 7.38 -3.24 -1.00
CA THR A 21 6.76 -2.03 -0.49
C THR A 21 5.32 -1.95 -1.01
N CYS A 22 4.36 -1.83 -0.09
CA CYS A 22 2.95 -1.63 -0.41
C CYS A 22 2.49 -0.30 0.18
N TYR A 23 1.77 0.45 -0.65
CA TYR A 23 1.25 1.76 -0.32
C TYR A 23 -0.22 1.82 -0.73
N HIS A 24 -1.00 2.61 0.00
CA HIS A 24 -2.33 2.98 -0.42
C HIS A 24 -2.23 4.04 -1.53
N CYS A 25 -3.14 4.00 -2.50
CA CYS A 25 -3.14 4.94 -3.63
C CYS A 25 -3.30 6.40 -3.20
N CYS A 26 -3.93 6.64 -2.04
CA CYS A 26 -4.09 7.98 -1.46
C CYS A 26 -2.86 8.50 -0.70
N GLU A 27 -1.75 7.75 -0.64
CA GLU A 27 -0.54 8.26 -0.01
C GLU A 27 0.15 9.30 -0.90
N PRO A 28 0.66 10.42 -0.36
CA PRO A 28 1.22 11.53 -1.12
C PRO A 28 2.31 11.12 -2.11
N GLU A 29 3.17 10.19 -1.69
CA GLU A 29 4.27 9.65 -2.50
C GLU A 29 3.77 8.91 -3.75
N VAL A 30 2.64 8.20 -3.63
CA VAL A 30 2.04 7.45 -4.74
C VAL A 30 1.12 8.34 -5.56
N LYS A 31 0.37 9.23 -4.90
CA LYS A 31 -0.50 10.21 -5.54
C LYS A 31 0.27 11.11 -6.51
N ALA A 32 1.52 11.47 -6.17
CA ALA A 32 2.39 12.27 -7.01
C ALA A 32 2.79 11.60 -8.35
N GLU A 33 2.72 10.27 -8.43
CA GLU A 33 3.05 9.51 -9.64
C GLU A 33 1.86 9.37 -10.61
N PHE A 34 0.65 9.68 -10.15
CA PHE A 34 -0.54 9.58 -10.99
C PHE A 34 -0.76 10.84 -11.82
N ASP A 35 -1.36 10.66 -13.00
CA ASP A 35 -1.92 11.78 -13.74
C ASP A 35 -3.02 12.44 -12.90
N PRO A 36 -2.94 13.77 -12.64
CA PRO A 36 -3.88 14.46 -11.75
C PRO A 36 -5.33 14.34 -12.18
N GLN A 37 -5.60 14.34 -13.49
CA GLN A 37 -6.95 14.24 -14.03
C GLN A 37 -7.52 12.85 -13.78
N VAL A 38 -6.72 11.81 -14.03
CA VAL A 38 -7.12 10.42 -13.77
C VAL A 38 -7.34 10.18 -12.28
N TYR A 39 -6.50 10.73 -11.41
CA TYR A 39 -6.63 10.57 -9.98
C TYR A 39 -7.91 11.22 -9.44
N GLU A 40 -8.21 12.45 -9.86
CA GLU A 40 -9.43 13.13 -9.47
C GLU A 40 -10.68 12.36 -9.92
N ASP A 41 -10.70 11.91 -11.18
CA ASP A 41 -11.84 11.20 -11.77
C ASP A 41 -12.10 9.83 -11.13
N GLN A 42 -11.05 9.12 -10.70
CA GLN A 42 -11.16 7.73 -10.22
C GLN A 42 -11.07 7.59 -8.69
N VAL A 43 -10.35 8.48 -8.01
CA VAL A 43 -10.01 8.35 -6.59
C VAL A 43 -10.50 9.56 -5.77
N GLY A 44 -10.61 10.75 -6.36
CA GLY A 44 -10.91 12.01 -5.66
C GLY A 44 -12.15 11.97 -4.77
N MET A 45 -13.25 11.38 -5.24
CA MET A 45 -14.45 11.22 -4.41
C MET A 45 -14.24 10.33 -3.18
N MET A 46 -13.45 9.26 -3.30
CA MET A 46 -13.16 8.37 -2.18
C MET A 46 -12.12 8.97 -1.24
N GLU A 47 -11.14 9.71 -1.76
CA GLU A 47 -10.14 10.41 -0.94
C GLU A 47 -10.78 11.40 0.03
N MET A 48 -11.84 12.11 -0.38
CA MET A 48 -12.59 13.02 0.50
C MET A 48 -13.44 12.31 1.58
N VAL A 49 -13.69 11.00 1.41
CA VAL A 49 -14.51 10.20 2.33
C VAL A 49 -13.66 9.36 3.28
N LEU A 50 -12.47 8.96 2.83
CA LEU A 50 -11.54 8.14 3.59
C LEU A 50 -10.69 9.00 4.54
N ASP A 51 -10.39 8.46 5.72
CA ASP A 51 -9.39 9.05 6.62
C ASP A 51 -7.99 8.67 6.15
N VAL A 52 -7.45 9.48 5.23
CA VAL A 52 -6.14 9.23 4.60
C VAL A 52 -5.00 9.26 5.63
N GLU A 53 -5.12 10.07 6.67
CA GLU A 53 -4.10 10.18 7.73
C GLU A 53 -4.06 8.92 8.58
N ASP A 54 -5.22 8.40 8.99
CA ASP A 54 -5.30 7.16 9.77
C ASP A 54 -4.85 5.94 8.95
N ILE A 55 -5.21 5.89 7.65
CA ILE A 55 -4.72 4.85 6.73
C ILE A 55 -3.19 4.86 6.66
N GLN A 56 -2.57 6.03 6.48
CA GLN A 56 -1.10 6.14 6.45
C GLN A 56 -0.46 5.66 7.74
N LYS A 57 -1.05 6.06 8.87
CA LYS A 57 -0.56 5.69 10.20
C LYS A 57 -0.64 4.19 10.45
N GLU A 58 -1.68 3.51 9.99
CA GLU A 58 -1.81 2.05 10.09
C GLU A 58 -0.89 1.31 9.10
N MET A 59 -0.66 1.88 7.91
CA MET A 59 0.23 1.30 6.90
C MET A 59 1.71 1.42 7.26
N GLN A 60 2.10 2.47 8.00
CA GLN A 60 3.48 2.72 8.42
C GLN A 60 4.11 1.55 9.23
N PRO A 61 3.52 1.06 10.34
CA PRO A 61 4.12 -0.04 11.11
C PRO A 61 4.18 -1.35 10.32
N ILE A 62 3.20 -1.60 9.43
CA ILE A 62 3.20 -2.77 8.55
C ILE A 62 4.38 -2.68 7.57
N ARG A 63 4.62 -1.50 7.00
CA ARG A 63 5.77 -1.26 6.14
C ARG A 63 7.09 -1.42 6.87
N GLU A 64 7.24 -0.80 8.03
CA GLU A 64 8.46 -0.89 8.84
C GLU A 64 8.78 -2.33 9.26
N GLN A 65 7.78 -3.14 9.56
CA GLN A 65 7.98 -4.51 10.03
C GLN A 65 8.20 -5.54 8.92
N TYR A 66 7.56 -5.38 7.75
CA TYR A 66 7.48 -6.44 6.75
C TYR A 66 8.08 -6.08 5.38
N CYS A 67 8.39 -4.80 5.12
CA CYS A 67 8.98 -4.41 3.83
C CYS A 67 10.51 -4.45 3.88
N LYS A 68 11.12 -5.15 2.92
CA LYS A 68 12.57 -5.30 2.78
C LYS A 68 13.23 -4.14 2.02
N TYR A 69 12.44 -3.28 1.39
CA TYR A 69 12.91 -2.29 0.40
C TYR A 69 12.51 -0.84 0.75
N LEU A 70 12.28 -0.48 2.02
CA LEU A 70 12.13 0.93 2.39
C LEU A 70 13.46 1.67 2.18
N GLY A 71 13.53 2.54 1.17
CA GLY A 71 14.64 3.49 0.97
C GLY A 71 15.98 2.89 0.52
N LYS A 72 15.98 1.91 -0.39
CA LYS A 72 17.21 1.46 -1.09
C LYS A 72 17.18 1.78 -2.57
#